data_AF-A0A1X2FVN5-F1
#
_entry.id   AF-A0A1X2FVN5-F1
#
_cell.length_a   1.000
_cell.length_b   1.000
_cell.length_c   1.000
_cell.angle_alpha   90.00
_cell.angle_beta   90.00
_cell.angle_gamma   90.00
#
_symmetry.space_group_name_H-M   'P 1'
#
loop_
_entity.id
_entity.type
_entity.pdbx_description
1 polymer ?
#
loop_
_entity_poly.entity_id
_entity_poly.type
_entity_poly.pdbx_seq_one_letter_code
_entity_poly.pdbx_strand_id
1 'polypeptide(L)'
;MATTRVSLARQQLSDTGLTAAYSPATTDGHAVENNGKVILHVKNDSDTDVNVTIRSGYAVNGLKLADRIVTVAAHTAVFIGPLDTSIYNQTDGLAGQVAIDYSAVDGVTIAALLMP
;
A
#
# COMPACT_ATOMS: atom_id res chain seq x y z
N MET A 1 -4.87 6.58 20.25
CA MET A 1 -5.90 7.13 19.35
C MET A 1 -5.61 6.58 17.97
N ALA A 2 -6.59 6.02 17.27
CA ALA A 2 -6.36 5.54 15.91
C ALA A 2 -6.11 6.75 15.02
N THR A 3 -4.88 6.95 14.57
CA THR A 3 -4.54 7.97 13.59
C THR A 3 -5.27 7.66 12.28
N THR A 4 -6.02 8.63 11.76
CA THR A 4 -6.80 8.46 10.53
C THR A 4 -5.85 8.39 9.33
N ARG A 5 -5.62 7.18 8.81
CA ARG A 5 -4.85 6.96 7.58
C ARG A 5 -5.48 7.66 6.39
N VAL A 6 -4.67 8.06 5.41
CA VAL A 6 -5.17 8.69 4.18
C VAL A 6 -5.64 7.62 3.19
N SER A 7 -6.91 7.67 2.78
CA SER A 7 -7.45 6.75 1.78
C SER A 7 -6.86 6.97 0.39
N LEU A 8 -6.44 5.88 -0.28
CA LEU A 8 -6.04 5.88 -1.67
C LEU A 8 -7.22 5.51 -2.58
N ALA A 9 -7.45 6.32 -3.60
CA ALA A 9 -8.39 5.98 -4.66
C ALA A 9 -7.82 4.86 -5.55
N ARG A 10 -8.60 3.80 -5.76
CA ARG A 10 -8.29 2.75 -6.74
C ARG A 10 -8.52 3.27 -8.14
N GLN A 11 -7.56 3.03 -9.03
CA GLN A 11 -7.61 3.44 -10.42
C GLN A 11 -7.72 2.21 -11.32
N GLN A 12 -8.83 2.10 -12.04
CA GLN A 12 -9.10 0.99 -12.94
C GLN A 12 -8.12 1.01 -14.12
N LEU A 13 -7.42 -0.10 -14.35
CA LEU A 13 -6.65 -0.29 -15.57
C LEU A 13 -7.59 -0.60 -16.75
N SER A 14 -7.23 -0.09 -17.94
CA SER A 14 -7.95 -0.30 -19.20
C SER A 14 -6.98 -0.68 -20.33
N ASP A 15 -7.55 -1.21 -21.41
CA ASP A 15 -6.85 -1.51 -22.67
C ASP A 15 -6.40 -0.27 -23.45
N THR A 16 -6.97 0.89 -23.13
CA THR A 16 -6.52 2.21 -23.62
C THR A 16 -5.35 2.79 -22.84
N GLY A 17 -4.89 2.10 -21.78
CA GLY A 17 -3.85 2.60 -20.88
C GLY A 17 -4.39 3.56 -19.82
N LEU A 18 -3.61 3.75 -18.76
CA LEU A 18 -3.93 4.62 -17.63
C LEU A 18 -2.74 5.53 -17.32
N THR A 19 -2.98 6.84 -17.31
CA THR A 19 -2.06 7.80 -16.67
C THR A 19 -2.36 7.81 -15.18
N ALA A 20 -1.56 7.10 -14.39
CA ALA A 20 -1.78 6.96 -12.96
C ALA A 20 -1.61 8.30 -12.23
N ALA A 21 -2.59 8.65 -11.40
CA ALA A 21 -2.47 9.67 -10.38
C ALA A 21 -1.74 9.10 -9.16
N TYR A 22 -0.75 9.83 -8.65
CA TYR A 22 0.00 9.44 -7.47
C TYR A 22 -0.35 10.35 -6.30
N SER A 23 -0.45 9.77 -5.11
CA SER A 23 -0.52 10.50 -3.85
C SER A 23 0.87 10.53 -3.20
N PRO A 24 1.29 11.65 -2.60
CA PRO A 24 2.49 11.66 -1.77
C PRO A 24 2.29 10.75 -0.57
N ALA A 25 3.33 10.01 -0.18
CA ALA A 25 3.32 9.23 1.05
C ALA A 25 3.10 10.16 2.26
N THR A 26 2.49 9.64 3.31
CA THR A 26 2.21 10.39 4.53
C THR A 26 2.74 9.64 5.76
N THR A 27 3.08 10.38 6.82
CA THR A 27 3.60 9.80 8.06
C THR A 27 2.59 8.87 8.75
N ASP A 28 1.30 9.17 8.57
CA ASP A 28 0.19 8.38 9.08
C ASP A 28 -0.11 7.16 8.18
N GLY A 29 0.55 7.09 7.03
CA GLY A 29 0.41 6.05 6.04
C GLY A 29 -0.92 6.11 5.28
N HIS A 30 -1.14 5.07 4.50
CA HIS A 30 -2.29 4.97 3.61
C HIS A 30 -3.18 3.77 3.92
N ALA A 31 -4.43 3.86 3.49
CA ALA A 31 -5.34 2.72 3.43
C ALA A 31 -5.98 2.61 2.04
N VAL A 32 -6.25 1.39 1.59
CA VAL A 32 -6.94 1.15 0.32
C VAL A 32 -7.86 -0.06 0.46
N GLU A 33 -9.09 0.04 -0.07
CA GLU A 33 -10.00 -1.10 -0.17
C GLU A 33 -9.36 -2.22 -1.00
N ASN A 34 -9.41 -3.46 -0.52
CA ASN A 34 -8.75 -4.57 -1.17
C ASN A 34 -9.70 -5.75 -1.44
N ASN A 35 -9.80 -6.07 -2.74
CA ASN A 35 -10.58 -7.18 -3.29
C ASN A 35 -9.69 -8.26 -3.93
N GLY A 36 -8.38 -8.27 -3.62
CA GLY A 36 -7.43 -9.24 -4.17
C GLY A 36 -6.90 -8.87 -5.55
N LYS A 37 -7.32 -7.74 -6.12
CA LYS A 37 -6.91 -7.26 -7.45
C LYS A 37 -6.12 -5.96 -7.42
N VAL A 38 -5.81 -5.43 -6.23
CA VAL A 38 -5.07 -4.19 -6.07
C VAL A 38 -3.57 -4.44 -6.22
N ILE A 39 -2.94 -3.64 -7.08
CA ILE A 39 -1.49 -3.52 -7.22
C ILE A 39 -1.12 -2.09 -6.82
N LEU A 40 -0.23 -1.95 -5.85
CA LEU A 40 0.36 -0.67 -5.50
C LEU A 40 1.55 -0.41 -6.42
N HIS A 41 1.69 0.81 -6.92
CA HIS A 41 2.92 1.25 -7.56
C HIS A 41 3.53 2.35 -6.71
N VAL A 42 4.69 2.06 -6.13
CA VAL A 42 5.41 2.99 -5.25
C VAL A 42 6.66 3.46 -5.95
N LYS A 43 6.86 4.78 -5.97
CA LYS A 43 8.06 5.44 -6.50
C LYS A 43 8.82 6.08 -5.35
N ASN A 44 10.14 5.99 -5.40
CA ASN A 44 11.05 6.64 -4.49
C ASN A 44 12.03 7.48 -5.31
N ASP A 45 11.78 8.79 -5.35
CA ASP A 45 12.62 9.77 -6.03
C ASP A 45 13.64 10.42 -5.07
N SER A 46 13.80 9.86 -3.86
CA SER A 46 14.79 10.32 -2.88
C SER A 46 16.15 9.66 -3.07
N ASP A 47 17.17 10.20 -2.38
CA ASP A 47 18.55 9.71 -2.41
C ASP A 47 18.82 8.51 -1.47
N THR A 48 17.79 8.00 -0.80
CA THR A 48 17.92 6.90 0.17
C THR A 48 16.86 5.83 -0.03
N ASP A 49 17.18 4.59 0.35
CA ASP A 49 16.22 3.49 0.31
C ASP A 49 15.06 3.71 1.29
N VAL A 50 13.84 3.38 0.86
CA VAL A 50 12.63 3.48 1.67
C VAL A 50 12.00 2.11 1.85
N ASN A 51 11.69 1.75 3.10
CA ASN A 51 10.93 0.55 3.42
C ASN A 51 9.44 0.87 3.44
N VAL A 52 8.71 0.28 2.49
CA VAL A 52 7.25 0.24 2.46
C VAL A 52 6.78 -0.99 3.22
N THR A 53 5.94 -0.78 4.22
CA THR A 53 5.39 -1.89 5.02
C THR A 53 3.92 -2.10 4.69
N ILE A 54 3.59 -3.28 4.15
CA ILE A 54 2.21 -3.72 3.95
C ILE A 54 1.78 -4.49 5.18
N ARG A 55 0.85 -3.92 5.94
CA ARG A 55 0.39 -4.48 7.20
C ARG A 55 -0.43 -5.75 6.95
N SER A 56 -0.08 -6.85 7.60
CA SER A 56 -0.94 -8.04 7.60
C SER A 56 -2.07 -7.84 8.59
N GLY A 57 -3.31 -8.02 8.14
CA GLY A 57 -4.48 -8.08 9.02
C GLY A 57 -4.75 -9.48 9.55
N TYR A 58 -4.04 -10.49 9.04
CA TYR A 58 -4.22 -11.87 9.45
C TYR A 58 -3.70 -12.14 10.87
N ALA A 59 -4.58 -12.73 11.68
CA ALA A 59 -4.24 -13.31 12.96
C ALA A 59 -5.03 -14.61 13.18
N VAL A 60 -4.42 -15.59 13.83
CA VAL A 60 -5.05 -16.87 14.19
C VAL A 60 -4.65 -17.24 15.61
N ASN A 61 -5.65 -17.61 16.44
CA ASN A 61 -5.44 -17.96 17.85
C ASN A 61 -4.63 -16.89 18.63
N GLY A 62 -4.86 -15.61 18.33
CA GLY A 62 -4.14 -14.49 18.96
C GLY A 62 -2.72 -14.25 18.44
N LEU A 63 -2.23 -15.05 17.48
CA LEU A 63 -0.93 -14.86 16.84
C LEU A 63 -1.10 -14.06 15.54
N LYS A 64 -0.45 -12.90 15.47
CA LYS A 64 -0.44 -12.04 14.28
C LYS A 64 0.63 -12.52 13.29
N LEU A 65 0.31 -12.57 12.00
CA LEU A 65 1.33 -12.74 10.97
C LEU A 65 2.28 -11.53 10.96
N ALA A 66 3.54 -11.74 10.57
CA ALA A 66 4.48 -10.65 10.38
C ALA A 66 4.09 -9.81 9.15
N ASP A 67 4.26 -8.50 9.28
CA ASP A 67 3.98 -7.57 8.18
C ASP A 67 5.03 -7.71 7.07
N ARG A 68 4.63 -7.44 5.83
CA ARG A 68 5.53 -7.48 4.68
C ARG A 68 6.30 -6.17 4.58
N ILE A 69 7.62 -6.24 4.55
CA ILE A 69 8.48 -5.09 4.27
C ILE A 69 9.02 -5.24 2.84
N VAL A 70 8.88 -4.17 2.05
CA VAL A 70 9.41 -4.05 0.69
C VAL A 70 10.33 -2.85 0.66
N THR A 71 11.59 -3.06 0.31
CA THR A 71 12.55 -1.97 0.09
C THR A 71 12.38 -1.43 -1.32
N VAL A 72 12.14 -0.12 -1.43
CA VAL A 72 12.15 0.64 -2.67
C VAL A 72 13.43 1.45 -2.68
N ALA A 73 14.40 1.04 -3.50
CA ALA A 73 15.70 1.68 -3.55
C ALA A 73 15.61 3.15 -4.01
N ALA A 74 16.61 3.95 -3.66
CA ALA A 74 16.74 5.33 -4.13
C ALA A 74 16.59 5.43 -5.67
N HIS A 75 15.84 6.40 -6.16
CA HIS A 75 15.58 6.64 -7.59
C HIS A 75 14.97 5.44 -8.35
N THR A 76 14.16 4.62 -7.66
CA THR A 76 13.49 3.45 -8.27
C THR A 76 11.99 3.41 -7.99
N ALA A 77 11.32 2.44 -8.62
CA ALA A 77 9.91 2.17 -8.38
C ALA A 77 9.64 0.66 -8.33
N VAL A 78 8.63 0.26 -7.55
CA VAL A 78 8.25 -1.14 -7.34
C VAL A 78 6.73 -1.30 -7.42
N PHE A 79 6.29 -2.37 -8.07
CA PHE A 79 4.90 -2.84 -8.01
C PHE A 79 4.74 -3.86 -6.87
N ILE A 80 3.71 -3.70 -6.05
CA ILE A 80 3.41 -4.56 -4.90
C ILE A 80 1.97 -5.05 -5.00
N GLY A 81 1.79 -6.35 -5.22
CA GLY A 81 0.49 -7.00 -5.36
C GLY A 81 0.50 -8.10 -6.42
N PRO A 82 -0.64 -8.77 -6.68
CA PRO A 82 -1.92 -8.59 -6.00
C PRO A 82 -1.85 -8.91 -4.50
N LEU A 83 -2.66 -8.22 -3.70
CA LEU A 83 -2.66 -8.34 -2.24
C LEU A 83 -3.75 -9.32 -1.79
N ASP A 84 -3.34 -10.50 -1.33
CA ASP A 84 -4.26 -11.53 -0.81
C ASP A 84 -5.16 -10.95 0.31
N THR A 85 -6.48 -11.09 0.13
CA THR A 85 -7.48 -10.52 1.04
C THR A 85 -7.50 -11.22 2.39
N SER A 86 -7.15 -12.50 2.46
CA SER A 86 -7.06 -13.22 3.73
C SER A 86 -5.87 -12.77 4.57
N ILE A 87 -4.80 -12.31 3.91
CA ILE A 87 -3.56 -11.91 4.57
C ILE A 87 -3.58 -10.42 4.96
N TYR A 88 -3.96 -9.56 4.02
CA TYR A 88 -3.71 -8.12 4.13
C TYR A 88 -4.93 -7.28 4.47
N ASN A 89 -6.16 -7.81 4.36
CA ASN A 89 -7.31 -7.07 4.81
C ASN A 89 -7.25 -6.91 6.32
N GLN A 90 -7.22 -5.67 6.79
CA GLN A 90 -7.27 -5.33 8.20
C GLN A 90 -8.63 -5.74 8.78
N THR A 91 -8.65 -5.90 10.09
CA THR A 91 -9.86 -6.00 10.90
C THR A 91 -10.26 -4.63 11.45
N ASP A 92 -11.40 -4.57 12.15
CA ASP A 92 -11.85 -3.40 12.91
C ASP A 92 -12.05 -2.14 12.04
N GLY A 93 -11.55 -0.97 12.48
CA GLY A 93 -11.77 0.32 11.83
C GLY A 93 -11.22 0.47 10.40
N LEU A 94 -10.52 -0.55 9.89
CA LEU A 94 -10.04 -0.66 8.52
C LEU A 94 -10.51 -1.96 7.83
N ALA A 95 -11.61 -2.56 8.30
CA ALA A 95 -12.16 -3.80 7.77
C ALA A 95 -12.21 -3.81 6.22
N GLY A 96 -11.59 -4.84 5.62
CA GLY A 96 -11.55 -5.00 4.15
C GLY A 96 -10.54 -4.11 3.41
N GLN A 97 -9.77 -3.30 4.13
CA GLN A 97 -8.73 -2.44 3.56
C GLN A 97 -7.34 -2.97 3.87
N VAL A 98 -6.34 -2.59 3.08
CA VAL A 98 -4.92 -2.79 3.38
C VAL A 98 -4.37 -1.50 3.96
N ALA A 99 -3.57 -1.61 5.03
CA ALA A 99 -2.81 -0.49 5.60
C ALA A 99 -1.35 -0.52 5.12
N ILE A 100 -0.83 0.65 4.75
CA ILE A 100 0.51 0.84 4.20
C ILE A 100 1.25 1.90 5.03
N ASP A 101 2.45 1.56 5.49
CA ASP A 101 3.36 2.46 6.21
C ASP A 101 4.67 2.65 5.44
N TYR A 102 5.41 3.72 5.77
CA TYR A 102 6.66 4.08 5.12
C TYR A 102 7.71 4.42 6.19
N SER A 103 8.97 4.07 5.93
CA SER A 103 10.08 4.50 6.80
C SER A 103 10.47 5.97 6.61
N ALA A 104 10.16 6.55 5.45
CA ALA A 104 10.31 7.96 5.11
C ALA A 104 9.28 8.32 4.03
N VAL A 105 8.93 9.61 3.91
CA VAL A 105 7.84 10.08 3.04
C VAL A 105 8.29 11.07 1.96
N ASP A 106 9.38 11.79 2.20
CA ASP A 106 9.89 12.79 1.27
C ASP A 106 10.37 12.12 -0.03
N GLY A 107 9.89 12.61 -1.18
CA GLY A 107 10.19 12.01 -2.49
C GLY A 107 9.50 10.66 -2.74
N VAL A 108 8.58 10.22 -1.88
CA VAL A 108 7.87 8.94 -2.04
C VAL A 108 6.44 9.20 -2.50
N THR A 109 6.03 8.52 -3.57
CA THR A 109 4.67 8.60 -4.08
C THR A 109 4.08 7.21 -4.35
N ILE A 110 2.77 7.10 -4.24
CA ILE A 110 2.05 5.82 -4.38
C ILE A 110 0.78 5.98 -5.23
N ALA A 111 0.51 4.99 -6.07
CA ALA A 111 -0.76 4.80 -6.75
C ALA A 111 -1.34 3.42 -6.43
N ALA A 112 -2.67 3.33 -6.30
CA ALA A 112 -3.38 2.05 -6.20
C ALA A 112 -4.05 1.73 -7.55
N LEU A 113 -3.57 0.68 -8.21
CA LEU A 113 -4.04 0.22 -9.52
C LEU A 113 -4.94 -0.99 -9.33
N LEU A 114 -6.07 -1.01 -10.02
CA LEU A 114 -7.05 -2.09 -9.95
C LEU A 114 -7.03 -2.89 -11.27
N MET A 115 -6.68 -4.17 -11.16
CA MET A 115 -6.79 -5.11 -12.27
C MET A 115 -8.27 -5.41 -12.57
N PRO A 116 -8.67 -5.53 -13.86
CA PRO A 116 -10.04 -5.88 -14.26
C PRO A 116 -10.54 -7.20 -13.65
#